data_AF-A0A356N724-F1
#
_entry.id   AF-A0A356N724-F1
#
_cell.length_a   1.000
_cell.length_b   1.000
_cell.length_c   1.000
_cell.angle_alpha   90.00
_cell.angle_beta   90.00
_cell.angle_gamma   90.00
#
_symmetry.space_group_name_H-M   'P 1'
#
loop_
_entity.id
_entity.type
_entity.pdbx_description
1 polymer ?
#
loop_
_entity_poly.entity_id
_entity_poly.type
_entity_poly.pdbx_seq_one_letter_code
_entity_poly.pdbx_strand_id
1 'polypeptide(L)'
;MAKIKLGRIKIQPAKDLEGNFAFITDSTLRTNISIATQYLFFLISLDSEYDLPGPIIYSVYKNMIVYLASITEALINYTLKELIQNSVVKNEDIVSFEWKCDKSKEIITLDDGRVVKGVIEHKSFPLLTSETQFVELNKAAKRSKLFDESLYSDADHIRTKRNKIHIAGLKDLDDNYSRQDVIDTTNEFTHIFNRTKEVLESKPMTIE
;
A
#
# COMPACT_ATOMS: atom_id res chain seq x y z
N MET A 1 21.68 -1.09 -35.57
CA MET A 1 20.57 -1.46 -34.66
C MET A 1 20.92 -2.78 -33.99
N ALA A 2 21.20 -2.76 -32.69
CA ALA A 2 21.44 -3.99 -31.94
C ALA A 2 20.12 -4.77 -31.81
N LYS A 3 20.08 -6.00 -32.35
CA LYS A 3 18.97 -6.92 -32.12
C LYS A 3 19.20 -7.59 -30.76
N ILE A 4 18.47 -7.18 -29.74
CA ILE A 4 18.39 -7.92 -28.48
C ILE A 4 17.66 -9.22 -28.79
N LYS A 5 18.35 -10.36 -28.68
CA LYS A 5 17.73 -11.68 -28.70
C LYS A 5 17.03 -11.85 -27.34
N LEU A 6 15.74 -11.56 -27.29
CA LEU A 6 14.92 -11.90 -26.13
C LEU A 6 14.79 -13.43 -26.07
N GLY A 7 15.44 -14.06 -25.11
CA GLY A 7 15.04 -15.40 -24.65
C GLY A 7 13.59 -15.37 -24.18
N ARG A 8 12.91 -16.52 -24.19
CA ARG A 8 11.55 -16.59 -23.64
C ARG A 8 11.66 -16.58 -22.12
N ILE A 9 11.44 -15.41 -21.50
CA ILE A 9 11.22 -15.32 -20.05
C ILE A 9 10.03 -16.22 -19.71
N LYS A 10 10.24 -17.21 -18.85
CA LYS A 10 9.17 -18.09 -18.36
C LYS A 10 8.73 -17.61 -16.99
N ILE A 11 7.56 -16.99 -16.92
CA ILE A 11 6.94 -16.61 -15.65
C ILE A 11 5.83 -17.59 -15.33
N GLN A 12 5.81 -18.07 -14.09
CA GLN A 12 4.74 -18.92 -13.60
C GLN A 12 3.37 -18.21 -13.68
N PRO A 13 2.28 -18.93 -14.00
CA PRO A 13 0.92 -18.39 -13.97
C PRO A 13 0.58 -17.74 -12.61
N ALA A 14 -0.16 -16.62 -12.64
CA ALA A 14 -0.64 -15.97 -11.41
C ALA A 14 -1.46 -16.92 -10.53
N LYS A 15 -2.18 -17.88 -11.13
CA LYS A 15 -2.94 -18.90 -10.41
C LYS A 15 -2.06 -19.75 -9.48
N ASP A 16 -0.82 -20.03 -9.90
CA ASP A 16 0.13 -20.82 -9.10
C ASP A 16 0.69 -20.01 -7.93
N LEU A 17 0.58 -18.68 -8.00
CA LEU A 17 0.97 -17.74 -6.95
C LEU A 17 -0.10 -17.48 -5.90
N GLU A 18 -1.37 -17.73 -6.22
CA GLU A 18 -2.46 -17.51 -5.27
C GLU A 18 -2.29 -18.33 -3.98
N GLY A 19 -1.65 -19.49 -4.07
CA GLY A 19 -1.35 -20.33 -2.90
C GLY A 19 -0.49 -19.62 -1.85
N ASN A 20 0.38 -18.70 -2.25
CA ASN A 20 1.20 -17.91 -1.33
C ASN A 20 0.38 -16.92 -0.51
N PHE A 21 -0.84 -16.61 -0.95
CA PHE A 21 -1.76 -15.63 -0.37
C PHE A 21 -3.06 -16.30 0.11
N ALA A 22 -3.03 -17.60 0.41
CA ALA A 22 -4.21 -18.37 0.82
C ALA A 22 -4.88 -17.85 2.11
N PHE A 23 -4.13 -17.11 2.93
CA PHE A 23 -4.61 -16.43 4.13
C PHE A 23 -5.51 -15.20 3.85
N ILE A 24 -5.62 -14.78 2.59
CA ILE A 24 -6.57 -13.73 2.14
C ILE A 24 -7.82 -14.43 1.64
N THR A 25 -8.97 -14.24 2.31
CA THR A 25 -10.22 -14.91 1.94
C THR A 25 -10.89 -14.28 0.72
N ASP A 26 -10.75 -12.96 0.55
CA ASP A 26 -11.19 -12.23 -0.64
C ASP A 26 -10.44 -12.73 -1.89
N SER A 27 -11.14 -13.50 -2.72
CA SER A 27 -10.60 -14.09 -3.94
C SER A 27 -10.17 -13.04 -4.97
N THR A 28 -10.89 -11.92 -5.07
CA THR A 28 -10.58 -10.86 -6.04
C THR A 28 -9.30 -10.16 -5.64
N LEU A 29 -9.17 -9.80 -4.36
CA LEU A 29 -7.95 -9.21 -3.84
C LEU A 29 -6.75 -10.16 -3.99
N ARG A 30 -6.94 -11.44 -3.64
CA ARG A 30 -5.90 -12.47 -3.75
C ARG A 30 -5.40 -12.64 -5.19
N THR A 31 -6.30 -12.71 -6.17
CA THR A 31 -5.94 -12.78 -7.59
C THR A 31 -5.22 -11.50 -8.02
N ASN A 32 -5.67 -10.31 -7.62
CA ASN A 32 -5.03 -9.04 -7.97
C ASN A 32 -3.60 -8.95 -7.41
N ILE A 33 -3.39 -9.33 -6.15
CA ILE A 33 -2.04 -9.39 -5.54
C ILE A 33 -1.17 -10.42 -6.26
N SER A 34 -1.74 -11.55 -6.67
CA SER A 34 -1.00 -12.60 -7.40
C SER A 34 -0.57 -12.15 -8.79
N ILE A 35 -1.41 -11.39 -9.51
CA ILE A 35 -1.07 -10.75 -10.79
C ILE A 35 0.04 -9.70 -10.58
N ALA A 36 -0.08 -8.86 -9.55
CA ALA A 36 0.95 -7.88 -9.21
C ALA A 36 2.30 -8.55 -8.88
N THR A 37 2.27 -9.65 -8.14
CA THR A 37 3.45 -10.46 -7.81
C THR A 37 4.03 -11.14 -9.05
N GLN A 38 3.19 -11.64 -9.96
CA GLN A 38 3.62 -12.18 -11.24
C GLN A 38 4.41 -11.15 -12.05
N TYR A 39 3.94 -9.90 -12.09
CA TYR A 39 4.64 -8.81 -12.74
C TYR A 39 5.98 -8.47 -12.07
N LEU A 40 6.06 -8.53 -10.73
CA LEU A 40 7.34 -8.41 -10.02
C LEU A 40 8.35 -9.48 -10.48
N PHE A 41 7.93 -10.74 -10.59
CA PHE A 41 8.82 -11.80 -11.11
C PHE A 41 9.26 -11.54 -12.55
N PHE A 42 8.37 -11.02 -13.39
CA PHE A 42 8.74 -10.59 -14.73
C PHE A 42 9.84 -9.51 -14.71
N LEU A 43 9.71 -8.49 -13.87
CA LEU A 43 10.73 -7.44 -13.72
C LEU A 43 12.06 -8.00 -13.19
N ILE A 44 12.01 -8.93 -12.24
CA ILE A 44 13.21 -9.60 -11.69
C ILE A 44 13.90 -10.43 -12.77
N SER A 45 13.14 -11.16 -13.59
CA SER A 45 13.68 -11.87 -14.75
C SER A 45 14.32 -10.91 -15.76
N LEU A 46 13.73 -9.73 -16.00
CA LEU A 46 14.33 -8.73 -16.87
C LEU A 46 15.69 -8.25 -16.38
N ASP A 47 15.83 -7.92 -15.10
CA ASP A 47 17.09 -7.48 -14.47
C ASP A 47 18.15 -8.60 -14.42
N SER A 48 17.74 -9.86 -14.32
CA SER A 48 18.66 -11.00 -14.20
C SER A 48 19.09 -11.61 -15.54
N GLU A 49 18.23 -11.60 -16.55
CA GLU A 49 18.49 -12.24 -17.85
C GLU A 49 19.08 -11.27 -18.90
N TYR A 50 18.94 -9.96 -18.71
CA TYR A 50 19.33 -8.97 -19.71
C TYR A 50 20.21 -7.86 -19.12
N ASP A 51 21.21 -7.45 -19.89
CA ASP A 51 21.96 -6.23 -19.63
C ASP A 51 21.16 -5.02 -20.17
N LEU A 52 20.45 -4.36 -19.26
CA LEU A 52 19.55 -3.25 -19.59
C LEU A 52 20.29 -1.91 -19.50
N PRO A 53 20.11 -1.00 -20.47
CA PRO A 53 20.76 0.30 -20.43
C PRO A 53 20.23 1.16 -19.27
N GLY A 54 21.10 2.01 -18.70
CA GLY A 54 20.87 2.80 -17.47
C GLY A 54 19.42 3.26 -17.22
N PRO A 55 18.83 4.13 -18.07
CA PRO A 55 17.47 4.61 -17.85
C PRO A 55 16.39 3.51 -17.81
N ILE A 56 16.58 2.42 -18.56
CA ILE A 56 15.65 1.30 -18.57
C ILE A 56 15.76 0.52 -17.26
N ILE A 57 16.98 0.26 -16.78
CA ILE A 57 17.14 -0.48 -15.52
C ILE A 57 16.62 0.32 -14.32
N TYR A 58 16.81 1.65 -14.29
CA TYR A 58 16.22 2.50 -13.26
C TYR A 58 14.69 2.44 -13.27
N SER A 59 14.08 2.42 -14.46
CA SER A 59 12.64 2.23 -14.61
C SER A 59 12.19 0.86 -14.10
N VAL A 60 12.95 -0.20 -14.35
CA VAL A 60 12.66 -1.55 -13.82
C VAL A 60 12.67 -1.54 -12.29
N TYR A 61 13.71 -1.01 -11.65
CA TYR A 61 13.80 -0.90 -10.19
C TYR A 61 12.69 -0.05 -9.60
N LYS A 62 12.39 1.09 -10.23
CA LYS A 62 11.27 1.95 -9.87
C LYS A 62 9.94 1.19 -9.87
N ASN A 63 9.65 0.45 -10.94
CA ASN A 63 8.42 -0.34 -11.04
C ASN A 63 8.38 -1.46 -9.98
N MET A 64 9.50 -2.12 -9.69
CA MET A 64 9.54 -3.10 -8.60
C MET A 64 9.12 -2.49 -7.25
N ILE A 65 9.65 -1.32 -6.90
CA ILE A 65 9.30 -0.63 -5.65
C ILE A 65 7.81 -0.21 -5.65
N VAL A 66 7.28 0.30 -6.77
CA VAL A 66 5.83 0.64 -6.87
C VAL A 66 4.96 -0.57 -6.60
N TYR A 67 5.26 -1.71 -7.23
CA TYR A 67 4.45 -2.91 -7.08
C TYR A 67 4.58 -3.51 -5.67
N LEU A 68 5.79 -3.52 -5.08
CA LEU A 68 5.99 -3.92 -3.68
C LEU A 68 5.19 -3.03 -2.73
N ALA A 69 5.22 -1.71 -2.91
CA ALA A 69 4.42 -0.78 -2.12
C ALA A 69 2.92 -1.02 -2.28
N SER A 70 2.43 -1.21 -3.51
CA SER A 70 1.01 -1.44 -3.78
C SER A 70 0.51 -2.75 -3.14
N ILE A 71 1.31 -3.82 -3.19
CA ILE A 71 0.99 -5.08 -2.52
C ILE A 71 1.00 -4.89 -1.00
N THR A 72 1.99 -4.17 -0.46
CA THR A 72 2.08 -3.85 0.97
C THR A 72 0.84 -3.09 1.45
N GLU A 73 0.43 -2.05 0.73
CA GLU A 73 -0.79 -1.28 1.01
C GLU A 73 -2.04 -2.17 1.04
N ALA A 74 -2.17 -3.05 0.04
CA ALA A 74 -3.28 -3.98 -0.07
C ALA A 74 -3.33 -4.95 1.12
N LEU A 75 -2.19 -5.53 1.52
CA LEU A 75 -2.09 -6.43 2.67
C LEU A 75 -2.47 -5.72 3.97
N ILE A 76 -1.91 -4.54 4.23
CA ILE A 76 -2.21 -3.77 5.45
C ILE A 76 -3.70 -3.43 5.53
N ASN A 77 -4.26 -2.90 4.44
CA ASN A 77 -5.67 -2.51 4.40
C ASN A 77 -6.58 -3.72 4.63
N TYR A 78 -6.30 -4.83 3.97
CA TYR A 78 -7.07 -6.06 4.15
C TYR A 78 -6.97 -6.59 5.59
N THR A 79 -5.76 -6.69 6.15
CA THR A 79 -5.58 -7.13 7.54
C THR A 79 -6.33 -6.22 8.52
N LEU A 80 -6.25 -4.90 8.37
CA LEU A 80 -6.98 -3.97 9.23
C LEU A 80 -8.50 -4.14 9.13
N LYS A 81 -9.04 -4.33 7.92
CA LYS A 81 -10.47 -4.61 7.72
C LYS A 81 -10.89 -5.90 8.42
N GLU A 82 -10.11 -6.96 8.30
CA GLU A 82 -10.36 -8.23 8.99
C GLU A 82 -10.25 -8.07 10.51
N LEU A 83 -9.32 -7.27 11.03
CA LEU A 83 -9.24 -6.97 12.46
C LEU A 83 -10.49 -6.24 12.97
N ILE A 84 -11.03 -5.29 12.19
CA ILE A 84 -12.26 -4.56 12.52
C ILE A 84 -13.49 -5.48 12.45
N GLN A 85 -13.65 -6.22 11.35
CA GLN A 85 -14.79 -7.12 11.13
C GLN A 85 -14.90 -8.18 12.22
N ASN A 86 -13.76 -8.73 12.64
CA ASN A 86 -13.69 -9.70 13.72
C ASN A 86 -13.67 -9.05 15.12
N SER A 87 -13.99 -7.76 15.25
CA SER A 87 -14.08 -7.02 16.52
C SER A 87 -12.82 -7.06 17.40
N VAL A 88 -11.65 -7.32 16.81
CA VAL A 88 -10.36 -7.32 17.53
C VAL A 88 -9.90 -5.89 17.82
N VAL A 89 -10.21 -4.97 16.93
CA VAL A 89 -10.00 -3.53 17.10
C VAL A 89 -11.24 -2.78 16.66
N LYS A 90 -11.54 -1.64 17.28
CA LYS A 90 -12.61 -0.77 16.80
C LYS A 90 -12.07 0.26 15.83
N ASN A 91 -12.87 0.63 14.83
CA ASN A 91 -12.47 1.62 13.83
C ASN A 91 -12.12 2.98 14.47
N GLU A 92 -12.87 3.38 15.50
CA GLU A 92 -12.67 4.63 16.24
C GLU A 92 -11.36 4.71 17.02
N ASP A 93 -10.76 3.57 17.36
CA ASP A 93 -9.50 3.51 18.11
C ASP A 93 -8.27 3.68 17.20
N ILE A 94 -8.44 3.40 15.90
CA ILE A 94 -7.31 3.32 14.95
C ILE A 94 -7.37 4.41 13.88
N VAL A 95 -8.55 4.88 13.51
CA VAL A 95 -8.72 5.94 12.51
C VAL A 95 -8.85 7.31 13.21
N SER A 96 -8.20 8.32 12.65
CA SER A 96 -8.36 9.69 13.13
C SER A 96 -9.77 10.22 12.81
N PHE A 97 -10.39 10.94 13.74
CA PHE A 97 -11.70 11.55 13.48
C PHE A 97 -11.58 12.73 12.52
N GLU A 98 -12.65 12.96 11.77
CA GLU A 98 -12.89 14.17 11.00
C GLU A 98 -14.15 14.88 11.52
N TRP A 99 -14.15 16.21 11.50
CA TRP A 99 -15.36 16.98 11.79
C TRP A 99 -16.26 16.97 10.56
N LYS A 100 -17.50 16.52 10.72
CA LYS A 100 -18.53 16.62 9.68
C LYS A 100 -19.58 17.62 10.08
N CYS A 101 -19.86 18.54 9.17
CA CYS A 101 -20.95 19.49 9.30
C CYS A 101 -22.29 18.81 9.03
N ASP A 102 -23.15 18.76 10.05
CA ASP A 102 -24.53 18.29 9.90
C ASP A 102 -25.43 19.37 9.32
N LYS A 103 -25.28 20.58 9.86
CA LYS A 103 -26.08 21.74 9.50
C LYS A 103 -25.21 22.97 9.57
N SER A 104 -25.29 23.77 8.50
CA SER A 104 -24.81 25.14 8.52
C SER A 104 -25.98 26.07 8.28
N LYS A 105 -26.00 27.19 9.00
CA LYS A 105 -26.95 28.27 8.77
C LYS A 105 -26.20 29.58 8.68
N GLU A 106 -26.45 30.33 7.61
CA GLU A 106 -25.97 31.70 7.48
C GLU A 106 -26.64 32.58 8.53
N ILE A 107 -25.81 33.28 9.30
CA ILE A 107 -26.23 34.19 10.35
C ILE A 107 -26.20 35.61 9.80
N ILE A 108 -25.11 35.99 9.13
CA ILE A 108 -24.89 37.35 8.61
C ILE A 108 -24.19 37.25 7.26
N THR A 109 -24.67 38.01 6.28
CA THR A 109 -23.93 38.31 5.04
C THR A 109 -23.31 39.70 5.20
N LEU A 110 -22.02 39.80 4.91
CA LEU A 110 -21.25 41.04 4.92
C LEU A 110 -21.25 41.63 3.50
N ASP A 111 -21.23 42.95 3.40
CA ASP A 111 -21.38 43.69 2.14
C ASP A 111 -20.25 43.43 1.13
N ASP A 112 -19.14 42.83 1.56
CA ASP A 112 -18.01 42.43 0.71
C ASP A 112 -18.09 40.98 0.23
N GLY A 113 -19.26 40.35 0.33
CA GLY A 113 -19.51 38.98 -0.14
C GLY A 113 -19.04 37.89 0.82
N ARG A 114 -18.57 38.23 2.02
CA ARG A 114 -18.28 37.26 3.08
C ARG A 114 -19.56 36.89 3.84
N VAL A 115 -19.63 35.66 4.35
CA VAL A 115 -20.76 35.17 5.15
C VAL A 115 -20.29 34.57 6.46
N VAL A 116 -20.93 34.94 7.56
CA VAL A 116 -20.77 34.32 8.87
C VAL A 116 -21.81 33.21 9.01
N LYS A 117 -21.35 31.99 9.28
CA LYS A 117 -22.21 30.81 9.44
C LYS A 117 -22.08 30.24 10.85
N GLY A 118 -23.21 29.83 11.41
CA GLY A 118 -23.25 28.91 12.55
C GLY A 118 -23.23 27.49 12.03
N VAL A 119 -22.39 26.63 12.62
CA VAL A 119 -22.22 25.25 12.18
C VAL A 119 -22.41 24.32 13.37
N ILE A 120 -23.18 23.24 13.16
CA ILE A 120 -23.23 22.10 14.07
C ILE A 120 -22.41 20.99 13.44
N GLU A 121 -21.38 20.54 14.15
CA GLU A 121 -20.49 19.48 13.70
C GLU A 121 -20.49 18.31 14.68
N HIS A 122 -20.30 17.10 14.15
CA HIS A 122 -20.02 15.91 14.94
C HIS A 122 -18.69 15.28 14.53
N LYS A 123 -18.12 14.49 15.44
CA LYS A 123 -16.95 13.66 15.16
C LYS A 123 -17.37 12.44 14.35
N SER A 124 -16.80 12.28 13.17
CA SER A 124 -16.99 11.10 12.32
C SER A 124 -15.67 10.32 12.27
N PHE A 125 -15.75 9.00 12.36
CA PHE A 125 -14.60 8.11 12.18
C PHE A 125 -14.75 7.41 10.83
N PRO A 126 -14.07 7.90 9.77
CA PRO A 126 -14.25 7.33 8.44
C PRO A 126 -13.83 5.85 8.42
N LEU A 127 -14.54 5.05 7.62
CA LEU A 127 -14.16 3.66 7.40
C LEU A 127 -12.92 3.59 6.51
N LEU A 128 -12.07 2.59 6.75
CA LEU A 128 -10.96 2.29 5.85
C LEU A 128 -11.50 1.83 4.49
N THR A 129 -11.35 2.67 3.47
CA THR A 129 -11.72 2.36 2.08
C THR A 129 -10.48 1.99 1.27
N SER A 130 -10.68 1.60 0.00
CA SER A 130 -9.60 1.42 -0.98
C SER A 130 -8.87 2.73 -1.32
N GLU A 131 -9.45 3.88 -1.00
CA GLU A 131 -8.88 5.21 -1.25
C GLU A 131 -8.09 5.74 -0.05
N THR A 132 -8.05 4.99 1.06
CA THR A 132 -7.30 5.38 2.25
C THR A 132 -5.82 5.54 1.89
N GLN A 133 -5.24 6.69 2.22
CA GLN A 133 -3.85 6.97 1.92
C GLN A 133 -2.91 6.05 2.71
N PHE A 134 -1.80 5.63 2.08
CA PHE A 134 -0.81 4.75 2.70
C PHE A 134 -0.31 5.26 4.07
N VAL A 135 -0.12 6.58 4.22
CA VAL A 135 0.28 7.16 5.51
C VAL A 135 -0.74 6.92 6.62
N GLU A 136 -2.04 6.98 6.30
CA GLU A 136 -3.11 6.72 7.27
C GLU A 136 -3.24 5.23 7.57
N LEU A 137 -3.01 4.36 6.58
CA LEU A 137 -2.92 2.91 6.79
C LEU A 137 -1.79 2.55 7.76
N ASN A 138 -0.59 3.13 7.61
CA ASN A 138 0.54 2.88 8.51
C ASN A 138 0.23 3.34 9.94
N LYS A 139 -0.37 4.52 10.10
CA LYS A 139 -0.80 5.01 11.42
C LYS A 139 -1.86 4.11 12.06
N ALA A 140 -2.85 3.68 11.28
CA ALA A 140 -3.88 2.76 11.75
C ALA A 140 -3.28 1.40 12.14
N ALA A 141 -2.34 0.87 11.37
CA ALA A 141 -1.60 -0.37 11.68
C ALA A 141 -0.78 -0.27 12.97
N LYS A 142 -0.17 0.88 13.25
CA LYS A 142 0.53 1.12 14.52
C LYS A 142 -0.44 1.19 15.70
N ARG A 143 -1.55 1.93 15.55
CA ARG A 143 -2.57 2.07 16.60
C ARG A 143 -3.28 0.75 16.90
N SER A 144 -3.50 -0.09 15.90
CA SER A 144 -4.11 -1.42 16.04
C SER A 144 -3.16 -2.47 16.65
N LYS A 145 -1.88 -2.13 16.87
CA LYS A 145 -0.80 -3.06 17.25
C LYS A 145 -0.56 -4.16 16.21
N LEU A 146 -1.02 -3.97 14.98
CA LEU A 146 -0.58 -4.79 13.84
C LEU A 146 0.93 -4.60 13.64
N PHE A 147 1.39 -3.35 13.73
CA PHE A 147 2.80 -2.96 13.65
C PHE A 147 3.36 -2.55 15.00
N ASP A 148 4.59 -3.00 15.26
CA ASP A 148 5.48 -2.38 16.23
C ASP A 148 6.24 -1.20 15.59
N GLU A 149 7.19 -0.61 16.31
CA GLU A 149 7.96 0.52 15.78
C GLU A 149 8.82 0.12 14.56
N SER A 150 9.35 -1.11 14.55
CA SER A 150 10.19 -1.60 13.46
C SER A 150 9.37 -1.76 12.18
N LEU A 151 8.24 -2.47 12.25
CA LEU A 151 7.36 -2.68 11.10
C LEU A 151 6.72 -1.37 10.61
N TYR A 152 6.42 -0.44 11.52
CA TYR A 152 5.97 0.88 11.14
C TYR A 152 7.04 1.63 10.34
N SER A 153 8.30 1.55 10.77
CA SER A 153 9.43 2.15 10.05
C SER A 153 9.60 1.52 8.67
N ASP A 154 9.55 0.19 8.57
CA ASP A 154 9.63 -0.54 7.30
C ASP A 154 8.53 -0.08 6.33
N ALA A 155 7.27 -0.04 6.81
CA ALA A 155 6.15 0.40 5.99
C ALA A 155 6.26 1.88 5.56
N ASP A 156 6.79 2.75 6.42
CA ASP A 156 6.99 4.16 6.10
C ASP A 156 8.15 4.40 5.12
N HIS A 157 9.19 3.56 5.19
CA HIS A 157 10.28 3.54 4.21
C HIS A 157 9.77 3.14 2.82
N ILE A 158 9.00 2.05 2.72
CA ILE A 158 8.35 1.63 1.46
C ILE A 158 7.49 2.75 0.90
N ARG A 159 6.63 3.37 1.73
CA ARG A 159 5.79 4.52 1.35
C ARG A 159 6.64 5.68 0.82
N THR A 160 7.72 6.02 1.51
CA THR A 160 8.58 7.15 1.14
C THR A 160 9.33 6.89 -0.16
N LYS A 161 9.84 5.67 -0.36
CA LYS A 161 10.45 5.24 -1.62
C LYS A 161 9.45 5.28 -2.77
N ARG A 162 8.21 4.84 -2.55
CA ARG A 162 7.11 4.96 -3.53
C ARG A 162 6.76 6.42 -3.80
N ASN A 163 6.76 7.31 -2.82
CA ASN A 163 6.40 8.72 -3.05
C ASN A 163 7.46 9.48 -3.87
N LYS A 164 8.74 9.10 -3.75
CA LYS A 164 9.83 9.65 -4.58
C LYS A 164 9.66 9.36 -6.08
N ILE A 165 8.81 8.40 -6.46
CA ILE A 165 8.59 7.95 -7.84
C ILE A 165 7.72 8.94 -8.64
N HIS A 166 6.92 9.77 -7.96
CA HIS A 166 6.09 10.78 -8.63
C HIS A 166 6.96 11.90 -9.19
N ILE A 167 7.04 11.99 -10.53
CA ILE A 167 7.87 12.96 -11.27
C ILE A 167 7.65 14.40 -10.79
N ALA A 168 6.41 14.75 -10.42
CA ALA A 168 6.06 16.08 -9.91
C ALA A 168 6.68 16.41 -8.52
N GLY A 169 7.15 15.42 -7.78
CA GLY A 169 7.78 15.56 -6.46
C GLY A 169 9.31 15.55 -6.50
N LEU A 170 9.92 15.38 -7.67
CA LEU A 170 11.37 15.31 -7.81
C LEU A 170 11.98 16.71 -7.94
N LYS A 171 13.02 16.97 -7.14
CA LYS A 171 13.81 18.21 -7.20
C LYS A 171 15.04 18.06 -8.11
N ASP A 172 15.41 16.83 -8.44
CA ASP A 172 16.59 16.44 -9.23
C ASP A 172 16.20 15.38 -10.29
N LEU A 173 17.13 15.03 -11.19
CA LEU A 173 16.94 13.96 -12.20
C LEU A 173 16.58 12.62 -11.54
N ASP A 174 15.63 11.90 -12.16
CA ASP A 174 15.06 10.63 -11.69
C ASP A 174 15.90 9.41 -12.11
N ASP A 175 17.20 9.43 -11.80
CA ASP A 175 18.20 8.48 -12.31
C ASP A 175 18.94 7.68 -11.23
N ASN A 176 18.46 7.69 -9.99
CA ASN A 176 19.20 7.17 -8.83
C ASN A 176 18.62 5.91 -8.17
N TYR A 177 17.65 5.22 -8.76
CA TYR A 177 17.19 3.95 -8.20
C TYR A 177 18.25 2.86 -8.39
N SER A 178 18.68 2.25 -7.30
CA SER A 178 19.68 1.19 -7.31
C SER A 178 19.04 -0.18 -7.06
N ARG A 179 19.78 -1.24 -7.39
CA ARG A 179 19.41 -2.60 -7.01
C ARG A 179 19.29 -2.74 -5.49
N GLN A 180 20.10 -2.01 -4.72
CA GLN A 180 20.06 -2.03 -3.27
C GLN A 180 18.71 -1.50 -2.75
N ASP A 181 18.16 -0.46 -3.38
CA ASP A 181 16.85 0.07 -3.00
C ASP A 181 15.73 -0.98 -3.11
N VAL A 182 15.78 -1.80 -4.16
CA VAL A 182 14.85 -2.90 -4.39
C VAL A 182 15.04 -4.00 -3.34
N ILE A 183 16.29 -4.38 -3.04
CA ILE A 183 16.61 -5.40 -2.03
C ILE A 183 16.09 -4.96 -0.66
N ASP A 184 16.40 -3.73 -0.26
CA ASP A 184 15.94 -3.17 1.01
C ASP A 184 14.42 -3.17 1.10
N THR A 185 13.73 -2.71 0.04
CA THR A 185 12.26 -2.71 -0.01
C THR A 185 11.67 -4.10 -0.03
N THR A 186 12.36 -5.09 -0.59
CA THR A 186 11.93 -6.50 -0.54
C THR A 186 12.06 -7.07 0.87
N ASN A 187 13.11 -6.71 1.60
CA ASN A 187 13.30 -7.13 2.99
C ASN A 187 12.22 -6.51 3.90
N GLU A 188 12.00 -5.19 3.77
CA GLU A 188 10.94 -4.45 4.47
C GLU A 188 9.55 -5.07 4.16
N PHE A 189 9.26 -5.34 2.89
CA PHE A 189 8.04 -6.03 2.47
C PHE A 189 7.90 -7.40 3.13
N THR A 190 8.98 -8.19 3.17
CA THR A 190 8.96 -9.55 3.72
C THR A 190 8.57 -9.55 5.21
N HIS A 191 9.07 -8.58 5.98
CA HIS A 191 8.68 -8.44 7.39
C HIS A 191 7.18 -8.17 7.53
N ILE A 192 6.63 -7.25 6.73
CA ILE A 192 5.21 -6.90 6.75
C ILE A 192 4.35 -8.07 6.26
N PHE A 193 4.75 -8.75 5.19
CA PHE A 193 4.08 -9.94 4.66
C PHE A 193 3.97 -11.02 5.73
N ASN A 194 5.08 -11.37 6.39
CA ASN A 194 5.07 -12.38 7.44
C ASN A 194 4.16 -12.00 8.60
N ARG A 195 4.18 -10.73 9.03
CA ARG A 195 3.31 -10.24 10.10
C ARG A 195 1.83 -10.32 9.72
N THR A 196 1.46 -9.87 8.53
CA THR A 196 0.06 -9.90 8.06
C THR A 196 -0.44 -11.33 7.92
N LYS A 197 0.40 -12.23 7.39
CA LYS A 197 0.12 -13.66 7.30
C LYS A 197 -0.09 -14.28 8.69
N GLU A 198 0.83 -14.07 9.63
CA GLU A 198 0.73 -14.58 11.01
C GLU A 198 -0.58 -14.13 11.67
N VAL A 199 -0.94 -12.85 11.56
CA VAL A 199 -2.16 -12.30 12.19
C VAL A 199 -3.44 -12.86 11.56
N LEU A 200 -3.43 -13.11 10.25
CA LEU A 200 -4.60 -13.65 9.55
C LEU A 200 -4.75 -15.16 9.72
N GLU A 201 -3.64 -15.91 9.82
CA GLU A 201 -3.66 -17.37 10.04
C GLU A 201 -3.86 -17.76 11.51
N SER A 202 -3.44 -16.92 12.47
CA SER A 202 -3.59 -17.20 13.91
C SER A 202 -5.02 -17.04 14.45
N LYS A 203 -5.95 -16.53 13.64
CA LYS A 203 -7.36 -16.44 14.02
C LYS A 203 -8.13 -17.69 13.62
N PRO A 204 -8.82 -18.38 14.55
CA PRO A 204 -9.84 -19.33 14.14
C PRO A 204 -10.97 -18.55 13.44
N MET A 205 -11.26 -18.91 12.18
CA MET A 205 -12.48 -18.49 11.49
C MET A 205 -13.67 -18.74 12.42
N THR A 206 -14.20 -17.68 13.01
CA THR A 206 -15.46 -17.76 13.73
C THR A 206 -16.52 -17.71 12.65
N ILE A 207 -16.92 -18.90 12.20
CA ILE A 207 -18.10 -19.10 11.37
C ILE A 207 -19.28 -18.92 12.33
N GLU A 208 -19.98 -17.80 12.24
CA GLU A 208 -21.39 -17.71 12.66
C GLU A 208 -22.30 -18.13 11.49
#